data_AF-A0A482UUN3-F1
#
_entry.id   AF-A0A482UUN3-F1
#
_cell.length_a   1.000
_cell.length_b   1.000
_cell.length_c   1.000
_cell.angle_alpha   90.00
_cell.angle_beta   90.00
_cell.angle_gamma   90.00
#
_symmetry.space_group_name_H-M   'P 1'
#
loop_
_entity.id
_entity.type
_entity.pdbx_description
1 polymer ?
#
loop_
_entity_poly.entity_id
_entity_poly.type
_entity_poly.pdbx_seq_one_letter_code
_entity_poly.pdbx_strand_id
1 'polypeptide(L)'
;MLEFAHNHFHTHSHTHYTGEYWDSDKNKVNNWISGTGQKSQAFDFPLRYSLQSAIKGNNYAGMGWQLPGVIGLNPSHSVTFLDNHDTYRDDRFGSTDQLIMGYAYILTHPGTPCVFWTDWNIGSIQSAVKTLIAARRKAAIGATTSINISVYTGGLYAAYVGSHLAVKLGTNSWSPSDSTFKLYASGTNYAVWLR
;
A
#
# COMPACT_ATOMS: atom_id res chain seq x y z
N MET A 1 -1.25 -18.79 1.78
CA MET A 1 -0.64 -18.50 0.46
C MET A 1 -0.74 -16.99 0.26
N LEU A 2 0.33 -16.33 -0.17
CA LEU A 2 0.37 -14.88 -0.42
C LEU A 2 0.59 -14.68 -1.93
N GLU A 3 -0.15 -13.76 -2.55
CA GLU A 3 -0.02 -13.47 -3.98
C GLU A 3 0.66 -12.11 -4.18
N PHE A 4 1.75 -12.09 -4.94
CA PHE A 4 2.50 -10.88 -5.29
C PHE A 4 2.04 -10.37 -6.66
N ALA A 5 1.61 -9.11 -6.73
CA ALA A 5 1.24 -8.49 -8.00
C ALA A 5 2.49 -7.92 -8.73
N HIS A 6 3.17 -8.76 -9.52
CA HIS A 6 4.25 -8.34 -10.41
C HIS A 6 3.85 -8.46 -11.90
N ASN A 7 4.21 -7.47 -12.73
CA ASN A 7 4.21 -7.59 -14.19
C ASN A 7 5.49 -8.34 -14.64
N HIS A 8 5.38 -9.32 -15.53
CA HIS A 8 6.51 -9.99 -16.16
C HIS A 8 6.64 -9.64 -17.65
N PHE A 9 7.85 -9.20 -18.04
CA PHE A 9 8.45 -9.48 -19.34
C PHE A 9 9.51 -10.56 -19.10
N HIS A 10 9.55 -11.61 -19.94
CA HIS A 10 10.36 -12.81 -19.74
C HIS A 10 11.86 -12.57 -19.95
N THR A 11 12.65 -12.64 -18.86
CA THR A 11 14.02 -13.17 -18.83
C THR A 11 14.24 -13.89 -17.48
N HIS A 12 14.78 -15.11 -17.50
CA HIS A 12 14.96 -15.95 -16.32
C HIS A 12 16.20 -15.50 -15.51
N SER A 13 15.99 -14.83 -14.35
CA SER A 13 16.82 -14.95 -13.12
C SER A 13 16.47 -13.95 -12.00
N HIS A 14 15.21 -13.57 -11.80
CA HIS A 14 14.84 -12.75 -10.63
C HIS A 14 14.34 -13.65 -9.49
N THR A 15 15.26 -14.23 -8.72
CA THR A 15 14.91 -14.83 -7.44
C THR A 15 14.59 -13.71 -6.46
N HIS A 16 13.32 -13.61 -6.05
CA HIS A 16 12.88 -12.66 -5.03
C HIS A 16 12.91 -13.35 -3.67
N TYR A 17 13.73 -12.83 -2.76
CA TYR A 17 13.73 -13.23 -1.35
C TYR A 17 12.93 -12.21 -0.55
N THR A 18 12.00 -12.67 0.29
CA THR A 18 11.28 -11.83 1.23
C THR A 18 11.49 -12.37 2.63
N GLY A 19 12.02 -11.54 3.52
CA GLY A 19 12.18 -11.87 4.93
C GLY A 19 11.02 -11.37 5.78
N GLU A 20 10.72 -12.13 6.82
CA GLU A 20 9.84 -11.72 7.90
C GLU A 20 10.68 -11.28 9.10
N TYR A 21 11.19 -10.04 9.04
CA TYR A 21 11.79 -9.39 10.20
C TYR A 21 10.74 -8.50 10.87
N TRP A 22 10.09 -9.05 11.88
CA TRP A 22 8.91 -8.47 12.51
C TRP A 22 9.29 -7.46 13.60
N ASP A 23 9.42 -6.19 13.24
CA ASP A 23 9.62 -5.06 14.17
C ASP A 23 8.82 -3.84 13.69
N SER A 24 8.38 -2.99 14.61
CA SER A 24 7.62 -1.76 14.30
C SER A 24 8.53 -0.57 13.94
N ASP A 25 9.84 -0.68 14.18
CA ASP A 25 10.83 0.33 13.79
C ASP A 25 11.35 0.09 12.37
N LYS A 26 10.98 0.99 11.45
CA LYS A 26 11.41 0.96 10.04
C LYS A 26 12.93 0.98 9.85
N ASN A 27 13.68 1.58 10.76
CA ASN A 27 15.14 1.60 10.67
C ASN A 27 15.73 0.22 10.97
N LYS A 28 15.18 -0.52 11.94
CA LYS A 28 15.64 -1.89 12.24
C LYS A 28 15.34 -2.83 11.08
N VAL A 29 14.13 -2.76 10.51
CA VAL A 29 13.78 -3.57 9.35
C VAL A 29 14.69 -3.23 8.16
N ASN A 30 14.93 -1.94 7.90
CA ASN A 30 15.84 -1.51 6.82
C ASN A 30 17.31 -1.90 7.08
N ASN A 31 17.75 -1.88 8.33
CA ASN A 31 19.09 -2.35 8.72
C ASN A 31 19.22 -3.87 8.53
N TRP A 32 18.17 -4.63 8.84
CA TRP A 32 18.13 -6.07 8.55
C TRP A 32 18.23 -6.34 7.04
N ILE A 33 17.45 -5.62 6.21
CA ILE A 33 17.56 -5.67 4.74
C ILE A 33 19.01 -5.40 4.30
N SER A 34 19.62 -4.34 4.85
CA SER A 34 21.01 -3.98 4.56
C SER A 34 21.99 -5.09 4.96
N GLY A 35 21.75 -5.77 6.09
CA GLY A 35 22.52 -6.93 6.55
C GLY A 35 22.44 -8.13 5.62
N THR A 36 21.40 -8.25 4.79
CA THR A 36 21.32 -9.27 3.73
C THR A 36 22.17 -8.92 2.50
N GLY A 37 22.85 -7.76 2.50
CA GLY A 37 23.53 -7.22 1.33
C GLY A 37 22.58 -6.73 0.24
N GLN A 38 21.40 -6.22 0.63
CA GLN A 38 20.32 -5.80 -0.27
C GLN A 38 19.81 -6.94 -1.18
N LYS A 39 19.98 -8.20 -0.77
CA LYS A 39 19.52 -9.37 -1.54
C LYS A 39 18.09 -9.78 -1.22
N SER A 40 17.59 -9.40 -0.04
CA SER A 40 16.21 -9.69 0.39
C SER A 40 15.40 -8.41 0.54
N GLN A 41 14.15 -8.48 0.08
CA GLN A 41 13.09 -7.58 0.54
C GLN A 41 12.63 -7.99 1.94
N ALA A 42 11.84 -7.14 2.61
CA ALA A 42 11.18 -7.51 3.85
C ALA A 42 9.72 -7.05 3.88
N PHE A 43 8.90 -7.76 4.66
CA PHE A 43 7.55 -7.30 4.99
C PHE A 43 7.59 -6.00 5.80
N ASP A 44 6.83 -5.00 5.35
CA ASP A 44 6.81 -3.66 5.95
C ASP A 44 5.81 -3.59 7.12
N PHE A 45 6.11 -4.29 8.21
CA PHE A 45 5.35 -4.21 9.47
C PHE A 45 5.20 -2.77 10.00
N PRO A 46 6.24 -1.91 9.94
CA PRO A 46 6.11 -0.52 10.36
C PRO A 46 5.04 0.25 9.57
N LEU A 47 4.96 0.07 8.24
CA LEU A 47 3.87 0.63 7.44
C LEU A 47 2.53 0.02 7.85
N ARG A 48 2.46 -1.31 7.98
CA ARG A 48 1.24 -2.03 8.35
C ARG A 48 0.61 -1.42 9.62
N TYR A 49 1.38 -1.28 10.69
CA TYR A 49 0.90 -0.71 11.96
C TYR A 49 0.46 0.74 11.83
N SER A 50 1.25 1.56 11.12
CA SER A 50 0.93 2.98 10.91
C SER A 50 -0.37 3.15 10.12
N LEU A 51 -0.53 2.38 9.04
CA LEU A 51 -1.71 2.42 8.18
C LEU A 51 -2.96 1.88 8.90
N GLN A 52 -2.83 0.80 9.66
CA GLN A 52 -3.91 0.23 10.46
C GLN A 52 -4.43 1.26 11.48
N SER A 53 -3.51 1.88 12.23
CA SER A 53 -3.83 2.93 13.20
C SER A 53 -4.51 4.13 12.54
N ALA A 54 -3.96 4.61 11.41
CA ALA A 54 -4.50 5.76 10.69
C ALA A 54 -5.92 5.52 10.16
N ILE A 55 -6.19 4.33 9.60
CA ILE A 55 -7.50 3.96 9.08
C ILE A 55 -8.51 3.73 10.22
N LYS A 56 -8.14 3.00 11.28
CA LYS A 56 -9.04 2.77 12.43
C LYS A 56 -9.37 4.07 13.16
N GLY A 57 -8.40 4.96 13.31
CA GLY A 57 -8.56 6.26 13.97
C GLY A 57 -9.07 7.38 13.07
N ASN A 58 -9.21 7.15 11.76
CA ASN A 58 -9.51 8.17 10.76
C ASN A 58 -8.61 9.42 10.93
N ASN A 59 -7.32 9.21 11.22
CA ASN A 59 -6.35 10.26 11.47
C ASN A 59 -5.04 9.94 10.76
N TYR A 60 -4.71 10.77 9.77
CA TYR A 60 -3.59 10.52 8.87
C TYR A 60 -2.39 11.42 9.12
N ALA A 61 -2.33 12.13 10.26
CA ALA A 61 -1.21 13.03 10.59
C ALA A 61 0.17 12.34 10.53
N GLY A 62 0.24 11.04 10.87
CA GLY A 62 1.46 10.23 10.79
C GLY A 62 1.84 9.74 9.40
N MET A 63 1.07 10.06 8.35
CA MET A 63 1.24 9.46 7.02
C MET A 63 1.98 10.35 5.99
N GLY A 64 2.24 11.63 6.27
CA GLY A 64 2.49 12.61 5.19
C GLY A 64 3.80 13.40 5.13
N TRP A 65 4.64 13.44 6.18
CA TRP A 65 5.97 14.07 6.08
C TRP A 65 6.94 13.21 5.26
N GLN A 66 6.92 11.91 5.54
CA GLN A 66 7.53 10.84 4.77
C GLN A 66 6.59 9.66 4.87
N LEU A 67 6.58 8.76 3.89
CA LEU A 67 5.80 7.54 4.01
C LEU A 67 6.25 6.79 5.28
N PRO A 68 5.29 6.35 6.12
CA PRO A 68 5.63 5.53 7.26
C PRO A 68 6.08 4.16 6.77
N GLY A 69 7.09 3.61 7.42
CA GLY A 69 7.64 2.31 7.10
C GLY A 69 8.82 2.27 6.15
N VAL A 70 9.23 1.04 5.82
CA VAL A 70 10.37 0.76 4.94
C VAL A 70 10.13 1.33 3.55
N ILE A 71 8.88 1.40 3.09
CA ILE A 71 8.50 2.07 1.84
C ILE A 71 9.02 3.51 1.74
N GLY A 72 9.18 4.23 2.86
CA GLY A 72 9.72 5.59 2.88
C GLY A 72 11.25 5.67 2.87
N LEU A 73 11.95 4.56 3.09
CA LEU A 73 13.42 4.48 3.16
C LEU A 73 14.02 3.72 1.98
N ASN A 74 13.45 2.56 1.66
CA ASN A 74 13.93 1.62 0.66
C ASN A 74 12.73 0.98 -0.08
N PRO A 75 12.03 1.77 -0.91
CA PRO A 75 10.76 1.34 -1.51
C PRO A 75 10.88 0.10 -2.40
N SER A 76 12.01 -0.12 -3.08
CA SER A 76 12.24 -1.34 -3.88
C SER A 76 12.38 -2.62 -3.05
N HIS A 77 12.62 -2.51 -1.74
CA HIS A 77 12.76 -3.64 -0.80
C HIS A 77 11.62 -3.75 0.20
N SER A 78 10.57 -2.94 0.02
CA SER A 78 9.41 -2.91 0.88
C SER A 78 8.29 -3.78 0.32
N VAL A 79 7.98 -4.89 0.99
CA VAL A 79 6.78 -5.69 0.73
C VAL A 79 5.65 -5.20 1.63
N THR A 80 4.76 -4.40 1.08
CA THR A 80 3.63 -3.81 1.81
C THR A 80 2.46 -4.78 1.86
N PHE A 81 1.79 -4.92 3.00
CA PHE A 81 0.70 -5.87 3.22
C PHE A 81 -0.26 -5.36 4.31
N LEU A 82 -1.44 -5.97 4.43
CA LEU A 82 -2.41 -5.65 5.47
C LEU A 82 -2.45 -6.72 6.56
N ASP A 83 -2.61 -7.97 6.14
CA ASP A 83 -2.61 -9.13 7.02
C ASP A 83 -1.78 -10.29 6.43
N ASN A 84 -1.26 -11.12 7.32
CA ASN A 84 -0.76 -12.45 7.03
C ASN A 84 -1.46 -13.47 7.95
N HIS A 85 -1.04 -14.73 7.93
CA HIS A 85 -1.67 -15.78 8.75
C HIS A 85 -1.58 -15.54 10.26
N ASP A 86 -0.50 -14.95 10.76
CA ASP A 86 -0.33 -14.63 12.18
C ASP A 86 -1.10 -13.37 12.55
N THR A 87 -0.96 -12.31 11.77
CA THR A 87 -1.64 -11.06 12.10
C THR A 87 -3.15 -11.15 11.93
N TYR A 88 -3.65 -11.95 10.97
CA TYR A 88 -5.08 -12.24 10.86
C TYR A 88 -5.64 -12.90 12.13
N ARG A 89 -4.85 -13.76 12.78
CA ARG A 89 -5.21 -14.45 14.03
C ARG A 89 -5.14 -13.50 15.23
N ASP A 90 -4.06 -12.74 15.35
CA ASP A 90 -3.71 -12.05 16.60
C ASP A 90 -4.02 -10.54 16.61
N ASP A 91 -4.02 -9.89 15.44
CA ASP A 91 -4.17 -8.43 15.29
C ASP A 91 -4.74 -8.09 13.90
N ARG A 92 -5.97 -8.52 13.61
CA ARG A 92 -6.57 -8.33 12.29
C ARG A 92 -6.58 -6.84 11.88
N PHE A 93 -6.26 -6.57 10.60
CA PHE A 93 -6.16 -5.22 10.08
C PHE A 93 -7.42 -4.38 10.30
N GLY A 94 -8.61 -4.96 10.09
CA GLY A 94 -9.87 -4.27 10.35
C GLY A 94 -11.09 -4.96 9.76
N SER A 95 -12.19 -4.20 9.69
CA SER A 95 -13.41 -4.59 8.99
C SER A 95 -13.20 -4.68 7.46
N THR A 96 -14.18 -5.19 6.73
CA THR A 96 -14.16 -5.26 5.26
C THR A 96 -13.88 -3.90 4.60
N ASP A 97 -14.54 -2.83 5.05
CA ASP A 97 -14.33 -1.49 4.50
C ASP A 97 -12.93 -0.96 4.82
N GLN A 98 -12.43 -1.22 6.03
CA GLN A 98 -11.08 -0.83 6.43
C GLN A 98 -10.01 -1.60 5.65
N LEU A 99 -10.23 -2.89 5.37
CA LEU A 99 -9.36 -3.69 4.50
C LEU A 99 -9.33 -3.12 3.08
N ILE A 100 -10.48 -2.77 2.50
CA ILE A 100 -10.54 -2.16 1.17
C ILE A 100 -9.80 -0.81 1.14
N MET A 101 -9.95 0.02 2.17
CA MET A 101 -9.17 1.26 2.32
C MET A 101 -7.66 0.98 2.41
N GLY A 102 -7.25 -0.04 3.16
CA GLY A 102 -5.86 -0.48 3.24
C GLY A 102 -5.32 -0.94 1.89
N TYR A 103 -6.11 -1.71 1.14
CA TYR A 103 -5.75 -2.17 -0.21
C TYR A 103 -5.66 -1.00 -1.18
N ALA A 104 -6.55 -0.01 -1.06
CA ALA A 104 -6.47 1.22 -1.84
C ALA A 104 -5.14 1.96 -1.59
N TYR A 105 -4.60 1.94 -0.37
CA TYR A 105 -3.26 2.48 -0.09
C TYR A 105 -2.17 1.64 -0.76
N ILE A 106 -2.00 0.38 -0.36
CA ILE A 106 -0.82 -0.42 -0.77
C ILE A 106 -0.79 -0.69 -2.28
N LEU A 107 -1.94 -0.77 -2.95
CA LEU A 107 -2.00 -1.00 -4.40
C LEU A 107 -1.79 0.27 -5.22
N THR A 108 -1.92 1.46 -4.64
CA THR A 108 -1.68 2.73 -5.34
C THR A 108 -0.31 3.32 -5.06
N HIS A 109 0.36 2.90 -3.99
CA HIS A 109 1.63 3.46 -3.51
C HIS A 109 2.87 2.71 -4.03
N PRO A 110 4.08 3.23 -3.80
CA PRO A 110 5.33 2.50 -4.08
C PRO A 110 5.44 1.19 -3.29
N GLY A 111 6.53 0.47 -3.45
CA GLY A 111 6.70 -0.88 -2.87
C GLY A 111 6.05 -2.00 -3.67
N THR A 112 6.19 -3.21 -3.14
CA THR A 112 5.64 -4.44 -3.68
C THR A 112 4.41 -4.83 -2.85
N PRO A 113 3.18 -4.58 -3.33
CA PRO A 113 1.98 -4.97 -2.60
C PRO A 113 1.79 -6.48 -2.57
N CYS A 114 1.39 -6.98 -1.41
CA CYS A 114 1.08 -8.37 -1.15
C CYS A 114 -0.39 -8.48 -0.70
N VAL A 115 -1.16 -9.31 -1.40
CA VAL A 115 -2.59 -9.52 -1.10
C VAL A 115 -2.75 -10.80 -0.30
N PHE A 116 -3.48 -10.70 0.82
CA PHE A 116 -3.72 -11.85 1.68
C PHE A 116 -4.83 -12.74 1.11
N TRP A 117 -4.56 -14.05 1.05
CA TRP A 117 -5.50 -15.00 0.46
C TRP A 117 -6.86 -15.05 1.15
N THR A 118 -6.92 -14.94 2.47
CA THR A 118 -8.21 -14.96 3.19
C THR A 118 -9.07 -13.75 2.81
N ASP A 119 -8.45 -12.57 2.66
CA ASP A 119 -9.17 -11.36 2.22
C ASP A 119 -9.62 -11.50 0.76
N TRP A 120 -8.78 -12.07 -0.10
CA TRP A 120 -9.08 -12.31 -1.51
C TRP A 120 -10.30 -13.23 -1.74
N ASN A 121 -10.63 -14.07 -0.76
CA ASN A 121 -11.81 -14.94 -0.82
C ASN A 121 -13.12 -14.23 -0.40
N ILE A 122 -13.04 -12.97 0.06
CA ILE A 122 -14.22 -12.15 0.35
C ILE A 122 -14.61 -11.40 -0.93
N GLY A 123 -15.79 -11.68 -1.48
CA GLY A 123 -16.18 -11.21 -2.83
C GLY A 123 -16.12 -9.69 -3.04
N SER A 124 -16.49 -8.90 -2.02
CA SER A 124 -16.40 -7.43 -2.08
C SER A 124 -14.95 -6.94 -2.09
N ILE A 125 -14.08 -7.52 -1.27
CA ILE A 125 -12.65 -7.20 -1.23
C ILE A 125 -11.99 -7.62 -2.54
N GLN A 126 -12.26 -8.84 -3.02
CA GLN A 126 -11.71 -9.33 -4.28
C GLN A 126 -12.04 -8.40 -5.45
N SER A 127 -13.29 -7.95 -5.54
CA SER A 127 -13.74 -7.03 -6.59
C SER A 127 -13.02 -5.69 -6.51
N ALA A 128 -12.89 -5.11 -5.31
CA ALA A 128 -12.16 -3.87 -5.10
C ALA A 128 -10.66 -4.00 -5.42
N VAL A 129 -10.01 -5.06 -4.93
CA VAL A 129 -8.59 -5.35 -5.18
C VAL A 129 -8.31 -5.55 -6.66
N LYS A 130 -9.15 -6.28 -7.40
CA LYS A 130 -9.02 -6.44 -8.87
C LYS A 130 -9.03 -5.09 -9.59
N THR A 131 -9.97 -4.22 -9.23
CA THR A 131 -10.05 -2.85 -9.80
C THR A 131 -8.82 -2.03 -9.44
N LEU A 132 -8.33 -2.10 -8.21
CA LEU A 132 -7.14 -1.37 -7.76
C LEU A 132 -5.85 -1.88 -8.40
N ILE A 133 -5.70 -3.19 -8.62
CA ILE A 133 -4.60 -3.77 -9.41
C ILE A 133 -4.65 -3.25 -10.85
N ALA A 134 -5.83 -3.18 -11.46
CA ALA A 134 -5.99 -2.61 -12.80
C ALA A 134 -5.60 -1.12 -12.83
N ALA A 135 -5.96 -0.35 -11.81
CA ALA A 135 -5.55 1.06 -11.67
C ALA A 135 -4.03 1.20 -11.58
N ARG A 136 -3.38 0.40 -10.72
CA ARG A 136 -1.93 0.34 -10.56
C ARG A 136 -1.21 0.10 -11.90
N ARG A 137 -1.68 -0.90 -12.65
CA ARG A 137 -1.12 -1.27 -13.95
C ARG A 137 -1.31 -0.17 -15.00
N LYS A 138 -2.51 0.42 -15.09
CA LYS A 138 -2.81 1.51 -16.03
C LYS A 138 -1.96 2.75 -15.78
N ALA A 139 -1.73 3.10 -14.52
CA ALA A 139 -0.89 4.24 -14.13
C ALA A 139 0.62 3.94 -14.16
N ALA A 140 1.03 2.71 -14.53
CA ALA A 140 2.41 2.24 -14.52
C ALA A 140 3.12 2.45 -13.15
N ILE A 141 2.39 2.22 -12.05
CA ILE A 141 2.98 2.32 -10.70
C ILE A 141 3.84 1.09 -10.42
N GLY A 142 5.12 1.33 -10.17
CA GLY A 142 6.11 0.34 -9.77
C GLY A 142 6.62 0.58 -8.35
N ALA A 143 7.52 -0.29 -7.90
CA ALA A 143 8.01 -0.26 -6.53
C ALA A 143 8.74 1.03 -6.15
N THR A 144 9.32 1.75 -7.10
CA THR A 144 10.09 2.99 -6.87
C THR A 144 9.41 4.24 -7.43
N THR A 145 8.15 4.15 -7.86
CA THR A 145 7.41 5.31 -8.37
C THR A 145 7.40 6.42 -7.32
N SER A 146 7.56 7.68 -7.76
CA SER A 146 7.53 8.82 -6.84
C SER A 146 6.12 9.07 -6.31
N ILE A 147 6.03 9.69 -5.14
CA ILE A 147 4.77 10.12 -4.54
C ILE A 147 4.86 11.56 -4.06
N ASN A 148 3.77 12.30 -4.20
CA ASN A 148 3.55 13.60 -3.60
C ASN A 148 2.33 13.53 -2.68
N ILE A 149 2.54 13.68 -1.37
CA ILE A 149 1.45 13.66 -0.39
C ILE A 149 0.91 15.08 -0.27
N SER A 150 -0.36 15.26 -0.63
CA SER A 150 -1.03 16.56 -0.69
C SER A 150 -1.73 16.90 0.63
N VAL A 151 -2.32 15.91 1.31
CA VAL A 151 -3.03 16.10 2.58
C VAL A 151 -2.80 14.92 3.52
N TYR A 152 -2.61 15.18 4.81
CA TYR A 152 -2.37 14.18 5.85
C TYR A 152 -2.89 14.67 7.22
N THR A 153 -4.21 14.77 7.38
CA THR A 153 -4.85 15.37 8.56
C THR A 153 -5.87 14.41 9.19
N GLY A 154 -6.53 14.84 10.27
CA GLY A 154 -7.72 14.16 10.78
C GLY A 154 -8.80 14.09 9.69
N GLY A 155 -9.24 12.88 9.35
CA GLY A 155 -10.28 12.63 8.36
C GLY A 155 -9.85 12.64 6.90
N LEU A 156 -8.59 12.95 6.56
CA LEU A 156 -8.15 13.01 5.17
C LEU A 156 -6.68 12.67 4.95
N TYR A 157 -6.45 11.69 4.10
CA TYR A 157 -5.18 11.49 3.40
C TYR A 157 -5.41 11.64 1.90
N ALA A 158 -4.55 12.36 1.20
CA ALA A 158 -4.58 12.45 -0.26
C ALA A 158 -3.17 12.55 -0.85
N ALA A 159 -2.94 11.86 -1.96
CA ALA A 159 -1.65 11.83 -2.63
C ALA A 159 -1.78 11.68 -4.15
N TYR A 160 -0.77 12.20 -4.85
CA TYR A 160 -0.50 11.93 -6.26
C TYR A 160 0.64 10.92 -6.36
N VAL A 161 0.46 9.84 -7.09
CA VAL A 161 1.46 8.78 -7.26
C VAL A 161 1.88 8.70 -8.73
N GLY A 162 3.17 8.88 -8.97
CA GLY A 162 3.71 9.09 -10.31
C GLY A 162 3.02 10.28 -11.00
N SER A 163 2.83 10.15 -12.30
CA SER A 163 2.17 11.17 -13.11
C SER A 163 0.73 10.82 -13.46
N HIS A 164 0.18 9.66 -13.10
CA HIS A 164 -1.10 9.17 -13.66
C HIS A 164 -2.12 8.73 -12.61
N LEU A 165 -1.80 8.79 -11.32
CA LEU A 165 -2.70 8.33 -10.26
C LEU A 165 -2.85 9.37 -9.15
N ALA A 166 -4.08 9.56 -8.70
CA ALA A 166 -4.39 10.26 -7.46
C ALA A 166 -5.25 9.35 -6.57
N VAL A 167 -5.06 9.44 -5.25
CA VAL A 167 -5.77 8.63 -4.26
C VAL A 167 -6.15 9.46 -3.06
N LYS A 168 -7.32 9.16 -2.48
CA LYS A 168 -7.78 9.70 -1.20
C LYS A 168 -8.27 8.60 -0.27
N LEU A 169 -7.99 8.74 1.02
CA LEU A 169 -8.56 7.98 2.13
C LEU A 169 -9.17 8.91 3.19
N GLY A 170 -10.10 8.40 3.99
CA GLY A 170 -10.71 9.07 5.14
C GLY A 170 -12.12 9.57 4.88
N THR A 171 -12.77 10.15 5.89
CA THR A 171 -14.16 10.61 5.82
C THR A 171 -14.35 11.91 5.04
N ASN A 172 -13.35 12.78 5.02
CA ASN A 172 -13.51 14.12 4.45
C ASN A 172 -13.41 14.09 2.92
N SER A 173 -14.10 15.01 2.25
CA SER A 173 -14.09 15.09 0.79
C SER A 173 -12.76 15.64 0.27
N TRP A 174 -12.31 15.10 -0.86
CA TRP A 174 -11.20 15.63 -1.65
C TRP A 174 -11.26 15.05 -3.06
N SER A 175 -10.75 15.80 -4.02
CA SER A 175 -10.52 15.37 -5.40
C SER A 175 -9.26 16.06 -5.93
N PRO A 176 -8.56 15.47 -6.92
CA PRO A 176 -7.43 16.14 -7.54
C PRO A 176 -7.87 17.46 -8.18
N SER A 177 -7.06 18.51 -8.05
CA SER A 177 -7.35 19.83 -8.63
C SER A 177 -7.27 19.85 -10.17
N ASP A 178 -6.51 18.93 -10.75
CA ASP A 178 -6.36 18.78 -12.19
C ASP A 178 -7.53 17.99 -12.79
N SER A 179 -8.30 18.67 -13.64
CA SER A 179 -9.49 18.13 -14.32
C SER A 179 -9.25 16.96 -15.29
N THR A 180 -7.99 16.69 -15.67
CA THR A 180 -7.63 15.53 -16.50
C THR A 180 -7.81 14.22 -15.76
N PHE A 181 -7.72 14.23 -14.44
CA PHE A 181 -8.01 13.06 -13.61
C PHE A 181 -9.50 12.72 -13.64
N LYS A 182 -9.80 11.45 -13.96
CA LYS A 182 -11.15 10.88 -13.94
C LYS A 182 -11.27 9.83 -12.86
N LEU A 183 -12.41 9.82 -12.16
CA LEU A 183 -12.69 8.84 -11.12
C LEU A 183 -12.64 7.43 -11.73
N TYR A 184 -11.85 6.56 -11.12
CA TYR A 184 -11.63 5.20 -11.62
C TYR A 184 -12.17 4.15 -10.66
N ALA A 185 -12.01 4.36 -9.35
CA ALA A 185 -12.54 3.49 -8.31
C ALA A 185 -12.92 4.29 -7.07
N SER A 186 -13.95 3.86 -6.37
CA SER A 186 -14.35 4.46 -5.08
C SER A 186 -15.15 3.46 -4.26
N GLY A 187 -15.19 3.70 -2.96
CA GLY A 187 -16.04 3.00 -2.00
C GLY A 187 -16.07 3.75 -0.67
N THR A 188 -16.43 3.07 0.41
CA THR A 188 -16.45 3.69 1.74
C THR A 188 -15.11 4.33 2.06
N ASN A 189 -15.11 5.66 2.20
CA ASN A 189 -13.94 6.46 2.61
C ASN A 189 -12.69 6.33 1.73
N TYR A 190 -12.78 5.88 0.49
CA TYR A 190 -11.66 5.94 -0.47
C TYR A 190 -12.12 6.30 -1.89
N ALA A 191 -11.21 6.92 -2.64
CA ALA A 191 -11.37 7.16 -4.07
C ALA A 191 -10.00 7.19 -4.77
N VAL A 192 -9.99 6.72 -6.02
CA VAL A 192 -8.81 6.67 -6.89
C VAL A 192 -9.19 7.27 -8.24
N TRP A 193 -8.34 8.15 -8.76
CA TRP A 193 -8.46 8.76 -10.07
C TRP A 193 -7.26 8.42 -10.93
N LEU A 194 -7.49 8.29 -12.23
CA LEU A 194 -6.44 8.11 -13.24
C LEU A 194 -6.48 9.25 -14.27
N ARG A 195 -5.34 9.52 -14.92
CA ARG A 195 -5.25 10.34 -16.13
C ARG A 195 -4.32 9.70 -17.16
#